data_AF-A0A9W6CAA6-F1
#
_entry.id   AF-A0A9W6CAA6-F1
#
_cell.length_a   1.000
_cell.length_b   1.000
_cell.length_c   1.000
_cell.angle_alpha   90.00
_cell.angle_beta   90.00
_cell.angle_gamma   90.00
#
_symmetry.space_group_name_H-M   'P 1'
#
loop_
_entity.id
_entity.type
_entity.pdbx_description
1 polymer ?
#
loop_
_entity_poly.entity_id
_entity_poly.type
_entity_poly.pdbx_seq_one_letter_code
_entity_poly.pdbx_strand_id
1 'polypeptide(L)'
;MDHFELISEYKPTGDQPQAIEALVKGFKEGNQCQTLLGVTGSRKTFTMANVIPKLNKPTLIIAHNKTLAPQLYGEFKEFFPNNAVGYFVS
;
A
#
# COMPACT_ATOMS: atom_id res chain seq x y z
N MET A 1 -1.45 12.72 14.87
CA MET A 1 -1.39 11.30 14.43
C MET A 1 -0.21 11.26 13.50
N ASP A 2 0.96 10.92 14.04
CA ASP A 2 2.22 11.31 13.39
C ASP A 2 2.82 10.16 12.56
N HIS A 3 2.15 9.01 12.53
CA HIS A 3 2.54 7.85 11.74
C HIS A 3 1.35 6.99 11.29
N PHE A 4 1.52 6.29 10.16
CA PHE A 4 0.62 5.22 9.74
C PHE A 4 0.83 3.95 10.57
N GLU A 5 -0.25 3.32 11.01
CA GLU A 5 -0.27 2.09 11.80
C GLU A 5 -0.92 0.97 10.99
N LEU A 6 -0.07 0.08 10.45
CA LEU A 6 -0.54 -1.11 9.74
C LEU A 6 -0.95 -2.20 10.73
N ILE A 7 -2.23 -2.57 10.72
CA ILE A 7 -2.78 -3.70 11.48
C ILE A 7 -3.08 -4.85 10.53
N SER A 8 -2.55 -6.04 10.84
CA SER A 8 -2.77 -7.26 10.08
C SER A 8 -2.38 -8.47 10.93
N GLU A 9 -3.16 -9.56 10.82
CA GLU A 9 -2.79 -10.86 11.40
C GLU A 9 -1.70 -11.58 10.60
N TYR A 10 -1.50 -11.16 9.34
CA TYR A 10 -0.53 -11.75 8.43
C TYR A 10 0.77 -10.94 8.40
N LYS A 11 1.89 -11.65 8.25
CA LYS A 11 3.20 -11.05 7.96
C LYS A 11 3.50 -11.14 6.46
N PRO A 12 4.34 -10.25 5.90
CA PRO A 12 4.80 -10.39 4.53
C PRO A 12 5.51 -11.74 4.32
N THR A 13 5.16 -12.46 3.25
CA THR A 13 5.71 -13.78 2.92
C THR A 13 6.12 -13.87 1.45
N GLY A 14 6.86 -14.93 1.08
CA GLY A 14 7.37 -15.10 -0.28
C GLY A 14 8.27 -13.94 -0.69
N ASP A 15 8.02 -13.36 -1.87
CA ASP A 15 8.79 -12.25 -2.42
C ASP A 15 8.38 -10.87 -1.86
N GLN A 16 7.33 -10.81 -1.05
CA GLN A 16 6.82 -9.53 -0.53
C GLN A 16 7.86 -8.76 0.30
N PRO A 17 8.62 -9.36 1.23
CA PRO A 17 9.62 -8.62 2.02
C PRO A 17 10.64 -7.89 1.15
N GLN A 18 11.17 -8.58 0.13
CA GLN A 18 12.15 -8.02 -0.80
C GLN A 18 11.53 -6.92 -1.67
N ALA A 19 10.32 -7.12 -2.17
CA ALA A 19 9.61 -6.10 -2.94
C ALA A 19 9.36 -4.82 -2.12
N ILE A 20 8.95 -4.96 -0.86
CA ILE A 20 8.75 -3.82 0.05
C ILE A 20 10.06 -3.08 0.28
N GLU A 21 11.14 -3.81 0.55
CA GLU A 21 12.47 -3.21 0.78
C GLU A 21 12.96 -2.45 -0.45
N ALA A 22 12.86 -3.05 -1.65
CA ALA A 22 13.26 -2.43 -2.90
C ALA A 22 12.49 -1.13 -3.18
N LEU A 23 11.16 -1.15 -3.02
CA LEU A 23 10.32 0.03 -3.23
C LEU A 23 10.65 1.16 -2.25
N VAL A 24 10.84 0.83 -0.97
CA VAL A 24 11.19 1.80 0.08
C VAL A 24 12.57 2.39 -0.17
N LYS A 25 13.55 1.55 -0.52
CA LYS A 25 14.92 1.98 -0.84
C LYS A 25 14.92 2.90 -2.05
N GLY A 26 14.31 2.48 -3.17
CA GLY A 26 14.26 3.28 -4.39
C GLY A 26 13.60 4.65 -4.17
N PHE A 27 12.55 4.70 -3.34
CA PHE A 27 11.90 5.97 -3.00
C PHE A 27 12.83 6.89 -2.21
N LYS A 28 13.55 6.34 -1.21
CA LYS A 28 14.52 7.10 -0.39
C LYS A 28 15.74 7.57 -1.18
N GLU A 29 16.12 6.85 -2.23
CA GLU A 29 17.18 7.22 -3.17
C GLU A 29 16.75 8.31 -4.17
N GLY A 30 15.47 8.71 -4.16
CA GLY A 30 14.93 9.76 -5.02
C GLY A 30 14.32 9.27 -6.33
N ASN A 31 14.13 7.96 -6.51
CA ASN A 31 13.44 7.44 -7.70
C ASN A 31 11.98 7.87 -7.69
N GLN A 32 11.61 8.73 -8.65
CA GLN A 32 10.26 9.27 -8.76
C GLN A 32 9.24 8.24 -9.28
N CYS A 33 9.68 7.31 -10.12
CA CYS A 33 8.84 6.30 -10.74
C CYS A 33 9.38 4.91 -10.43
N GLN A 34 8.52 4.03 -9.91
CA GLN A 34 8.85 2.64 -9.60
C GLN A 34 7.67 1.73 -9.98
N THR A 35 7.98 0.49 -10.38
CA THR A 35 6.98 -0.49 -10.81
C THR A 35 7.05 -1.73 -9.94
N LEU A 36 5.94 -2.08 -9.29
CA LEU A 36 5.78 -3.37 -8.61
C LEU A 36 5.23 -4.40 -9.60
N LEU A 37 6.10 -5.24 -10.15
CA LEU A 37 5.69 -6.34 -11.02
C LEU A 37 5.21 -7.52 -10.17
N GLY A 38 3.89 -7.69 -10.04
CA GLY A 38 3.30 -8.75 -9.22
C GLY A 38 2.22 -9.53 -9.95
N VAL A 39 2.29 -10.86 -9.88
CA VAL A 39 1.27 -11.78 -10.43
C VAL A 39 -0.09 -11.60 -9.74
N THR A 40 -1.16 -12.07 -10.36
CA THR A 40 -2.49 -12.11 -9.71
C THR A 40 -2.45 -13.03 -8.49
N GLY A 41 -3.09 -12.61 -7.39
CA GLY A 41 -3.08 -13.38 -6.13
C GLY A 41 -1.86 -13.15 -5.23
N SER A 42 -0.83 -12.41 -5.66
CA SER A 42 0.35 -12.11 -4.82
C SER A 42 0.12 -11.10 -3.69
N ARG A 43 -1.14 -10.69 -3.47
CA ARG A 43 -1.57 -9.69 -2.48
C ARG A 43 -0.82 -8.35 -2.60
N LYS A 44 -0.79 -7.79 -3.82
CA LYS A 44 -0.16 -6.49 -4.13
C LYS A 44 -0.62 -5.37 -3.19
N THR A 45 -1.89 -5.34 -2.79
CA THR A 45 -2.40 -4.35 -1.82
C THR A 45 -1.66 -4.45 -0.49
N PHE A 46 -1.47 -5.66 0.03
CA PHE A 46 -0.75 -5.86 1.30
C PHE A 46 0.72 -5.48 1.20
N THR A 47 1.38 -5.74 0.07
CA THR A 47 2.74 -5.24 -0.21
C THR A 47 2.77 -3.71 -0.12
N MET A 48 1.85 -3.01 -0.79
CA MET A 48 1.78 -1.54 -0.74
C MET A 48 1.40 -1.02 0.64
N ALA A 49 0.52 -1.70 1.37
CA ALA A 49 0.18 -1.38 2.76
C ALA A 49 1.40 -1.47 3.69
N ASN A 50 2.36 -2.36 3.43
CA ASN A 50 3.62 -2.40 4.18
C ASN A 50 4.62 -1.31 3.78
N VAL A 51 4.50 -0.74 2.57
CA VAL A 51 5.36 0.36 2.10
C VAL A 51 4.94 1.69 2.73
N ILE A 52 3.63 1.96 2.81
CA ILE A 52 3.07 3.22 3.33
C ILE A 52 3.65 3.66 4.69
N PRO A 53 3.62 2.83 5.76
CA PRO A 53 4.15 3.24 7.07
C PRO A 53 5.67 3.39 7.09
N LYS A 54 6.41 2.67 6.23
CA LYS A 54 7.87 2.79 6.12
C LYS A 54 8.33 4.11 5.49
N LEU A 55 7.49 4.68 4.63
CA LEU A 55 7.72 5.99 4.01
C LEU A 55 7.02 7.13 4.76
N ASN A 56 5.96 6.81 5.49
CA ASN A 56 5.15 7.70 6.31
C ASN A 56 4.73 9.00 5.59
N LYS A 57 4.20 8.86 4.37
CA LYS A 57 3.74 9.98 3.54
C LYS A 57 2.26 9.83 3.19
N PRO A 58 1.49 10.94 3.16
CA PRO A 58 0.15 10.93 2.59
C PRO A 58 0.17 10.30 1.19
N THR A 59 -0.69 9.32 0.96
CA THR A 59 -0.65 8.46 -0.24
C THR A 59 -1.99 8.54 -0.96
N LEU A 60 -1.95 8.77 -2.27
CA LEU A 60 -3.11 8.71 -3.15
C LEU A 60 -3.06 7.40 -3.96
N ILE A 61 -4.16 6.65 -3.93
CA ILE A 61 -4.31 5.40 -4.69
C ILE A 61 -5.35 5.63 -5.78
N ILE A 62 -4.94 5.45 -7.03
CA ILE A 62 -5.78 5.68 -8.20
C ILE A 62 -6.15 4.33 -8.81
N ALA A 63 -7.45 4.07 -8.92
CA ALA A 63 -7.99 2.88 -9.57
C ALA A 63 -8.68 3.28 -10.89
N HIS A 64 -8.60 2.41 -11.90
CA HIS A 64 -9.15 2.70 -13.24
C HIS A 64 -10.67 2.64 -13.33
N ASN A 65 -11.37 2.13 -12.30
CA ASN A 65 -12.83 1.96 -12.35
C ASN A 65 -13.49 2.03 -10.96
N LYS A 66 -14.82 2.21 -10.97
CA LYS A 66 -15.66 2.37 -9.78
C LYS A 66 -15.96 1.04 -9.05
N THR A 67 -15.51 -0.09 -9.57
CA THR A 67 -15.67 -1.42 -8.94
C THR A 67 -14.46 -1.78 -8.08
N LEU A 68 -13.26 -1.50 -8.56
CA LEU A 68 -12.00 -1.75 -7.87
C LEU A 68 -11.72 -0.71 -6.78
N ALA A 69 -12.14 0.54 -6.99
CA ALA A 69 -11.89 1.60 -6.01
C ALA A 69 -12.52 1.32 -4.62
N PRO A 70 -13.79 0.89 -4.49
CA PRO A 70 -14.35 0.46 -3.22
C PRO A 70 -13.64 -0.75 -2.59
N GLN A 71 -13.19 -1.71 -3.42
CA GLN A 71 -12.47 -2.90 -2.92
C GLN A 71 -11.16 -2.50 -2.25
N LEU A 72 -10.35 -1.67 -2.93
CA LEU A 72 -9.11 -1.14 -2.38
C LEU A 72 -9.39 -0.30 -1.13
N TYR A 73 -10.43 0.55 -1.16
CA TYR A 73 -10.81 1.33 0.01
C TYR A 73 -11.11 0.45 1.22
N GLY A 74 -11.89 -0.62 1.04
CA GLY A 74 -12.17 -1.60 2.10
C GLY A 74 -10.91 -2.24 2.65
N GLU A 75 -10.06 -2.79 1.77
CA GLU A 75 -8.78 -3.41 2.16
C GLU A 75 -7.89 -2.42 2.95
N PHE A 76 -7.73 -1.19 2.47
CA PHE A 76 -6.92 -0.18 3.18
C PHE A 76 -7.57 0.28 4.49
N LYS A 77 -8.90 0.30 4.59
CA LYS A 77 -9.59 0.63 5.84
C LYS A 77 -9.39 -0.45 6.91
N GLU A 78 -9.34 -1.71 6.49
CA GLU A 78 -9.00 -2.84 7.36
C GLU A 78 -7.52 -2.81 7.79
N PHE A 79 -6.61 -2.48 6.88
CA PHE A 79 -5.18 -2.37 7.18
C PHE A 79 -4.82 -1.18 8.06
N PHE A 80 -5.55 -0.07 7.95
CA PHE A 80 -5.27 1.18 8.67
C PHE A 80 -6.50 1.70 9.42
N PRO A 81 -7.05 0.93 10.38
CA PRO A 81 -8.29 1.29 11.07
C PRO A 81 -8.11 2.56 11.92
N ASN A 82 -6.88 2.81 12.37
CA ASN A 82 -6.50 3.94 13.22
C ASN A 82 -6.00 5.16 12.42
N ASN A 83 -6.01 5.12 11.08
CA ASN A 83 -5.63 6.25 10.24
C ASN A 83 -6.80 6.75 9.35
N ALA A 84 -6.63 7.95 8.81
CA ALA A 84 -7.60 8.56 7.90
C ALA A 84 -7.51 7.91 6.50
N VAL A 85 -8.37 6.93 6.26
CA VAL A 85 -8.59 6.35 4.92
C VAL A 85 -9.86 6.97 4.34
N GLY A 86 -9.70 7.81 3.32
CA GLY A 86 -10.78 8.50 2.61
C GLY A 86 -11.12 7.84 1.27
N TYR A 87 -12.31 8.13 0.75
CA TYR A 87 -12.77 7.65 -0.55
C TYR A 87 -13.23 8.84 -1.39
N PHE A 88 -12.71 8.96 -2.62
CA PHE A 88 -13.05 10.03 -3.55
C PHE A 88 -13.23 9.46 -4.96
N VAL A 89 -14.35 9.79 -5.60
CA VAL A 89 -14.70 9.37 -6.97
C VAL A 89 -15.25 10.58 -7.70
N SER A 90 -14.83 10.75 -8.96
CA SER A 90 -15.34 11.75 -9.88
C SER A 90 -16.21 11.13 -10.98
#